data_AF-A0A919MKB2-F1
#
_entry.id   AF-A0A919MKB2-F1
#
_cell.length_a   1.000
_cell.length_b   1.000
_cell.length_c   1.000
_cell.angle_alpha   90.00
_cell.angle_beta   90.00
_cell.angle_gamma   90.00
#
_symmetry.space_group_name_H-M   'P 1'
#
loop_
_entity.id
_entity.type
_entity.pdbx_description
1 polymer ?
#
loop_
_entity_poly.entity_id
_entity_poly.type
_entity_poly.pdbx_seq_one_letter_code
_entity_poly.pdbx_strand_id
1 'polypeptide(L)'
;MIESLFRTVSGRASQRVFGAALLALVFLGAAVAAWSSHDDGQLVGRSMRWLTGRTGFVQGLATAAVLVGVAVAGLLVLAAGPATSRLLEGDWPGWLDPLRERLVDRVKVAAERDAARAQRDVAAGRPDRTRRQLPSTPERYRPTRLGNLARAARTRPIDKYGLDPVAIWPHLFLVMPETTQKELTAATNAVERAVMAVLWSLLLILLTPWVWWLGPVGLAGAVLLTRTVVLGTAQTHAELLEASIDLHRLELYRKLCWPLPANPAAERELGEQLVSYLRYGSDSPEPAFTTGDKP
;
A
#
# COMPACT_ATOMS: atom_id res chain seq x y z
N MET A 1 2.10 10.13 29.14
CA MET A 1 2.28 10.58 27.73
C MET A 1 3.07 9.57 26.88
N ILE A 2 4.15 8.96 27.40
CA ILE A 2 4.88 7.89 26.69
C ILE A 2 4.05 6.58 26.61
N GLU A 3 3.26 6.26 27.63
CA GLU A 3 2.34 5.08 27.62
C GLU A 3 1.22 5.15 26.57
N SER A 4 0.71 6.34 26.25
CA SER A 4 -0.33 6.48 25.21
C SER A 4 0.27 6.35 23.82
N LEU A 5 1.49 6.87 23.59
CA LEU A 5 2.26 6.60 22.38
C LEU A 5 2.57 5.11 22.23
N PHE A 6 2.95 4.42 23.31
CA PHE A 6 3.21 2.99 23.29
C PHE A 6 1.94 2.16 23.05
N ARG A 7 0.77 2.54 23.60
CA ARG A 7 -0.52 1.88 23.26
C ARG A 7 -0.95 2.11 21.82
N THR A 8 -0.67 3.27 21.25
CA THR A 8 -1.07 3.58 19.87
C THR A 8 -0.18 2.87 18.87
N VAL A 9 1.12 2.75 19.16
CA VAL A 9 2.07 1.94 18.38
C VAL A 9 1.82 0.44 18.59
N SER A 10 1.55 0.00 19.82
CA SER A 10 1.19 -1.37 20.18
C SER A 10 -0.10 -1.82 19.49
N GLY A 11 -1.14 -0.98 19.45
CA GLY A 11 -2.39 -1.29 18.76
C GLY A 11 -2.24 -1.41 17.25
N ARG A 12 -1.47 -0.52 16.62
CA ARG A 12 -1.19 -0.57 15.18
C ARG A 12 -0.30 -1.75 14.79
N ALA A 13 0.71 -2.07 15.59
CA ALA A 13 1.55 -3.26 15.41
C ALA A 13 0.76 -4.54 15.65
N SER A 14 -0.08 -4.59 16.69
CA SER A 14 -0.91 -5.74 17.03
C SER A 14 -1.87 -6.10 15.90
N GLN A 15 -2.60 -5.14 15.32
CA GLN A 15 -3.50 -5.42 14.20
C GLN A 15 -2.78 -5.94 12.95
N ARG A 16 -1.58 -5.42 12.65
CA ARG A 16 -0.74 -5.92 11.55
C ARG A 16 -0.27 -7.34 11.80
N VAL A 17 0.14 -7.64 13.03
CA VAL A 17 0.59 -8.98 13.43
C VAL A 17 -0.57 -9.97 13.46
N PHE A 18 -1.75 -9.60 13.95
CA PHE A 18 -2.93 -10.48 13.97
C PHE A 18 -3.42 -10.86 12.56
N GLY A 19 -3.52 -9.88 11.65
CA GLY A 19 -3.92 -10.15 10.27
C GLY A 19 -2.91 -11.03 9.54
N ALA A 20 -1.61 -10.77 9.73
CA ALA A 20 -0.54 -11.60 9.17
C ALA A 20 -0.55 -13.01 9.77
N ALA A 21 -0.79 -13.15 11.08
CA ALA A 21 -0.84 -14.43 11.77
C ALA A 21 -2.03 -15.30 11.34
N LEU A 22 -3.21 -14.70 11.11
CA LEU A 22 -4.37 -15.45 10.61
C LEU A 22 -4.11 -16.02 9.22
N LEU A 23 -3.54 -15.23 8.31
CA LEU A 23 -3.18 -15.70 6.98
C LEU A 23 -2.04 -16.73 7.01
N ALA A 24 -1.07 -16.57 7.93
CA ALA A 24 -0.03 -17.56 8.17
C ALA A 24 -0.60 -18.90 8.66
N LEU A 25 -1.58 -18.87 9.56
CA LEU A 25 -2.29 -20.07 10.04
C LEU A 25 -3.02 -20.78 8.90
N VAL A 26 -3.71 -20.04 8.03
CA VAL A 26 -4.38 -20.62 6.85
C VAL A 26 -3.35 -21.26 5.90
N PHE A 27 -2.23 -20.59 5.65
CA PHE A 27 -1.16 -21.13 4.81
C PHE A 27 -0.52 -22.37 5.41
N LEU A 28 -0.23 -22.37 6.71
CA LEU A 28 0.33 -23.53 7.41
C LEU A 28 -0.66 -24.69 7.43
N GLY A 29 -1.95 -24.42 7.64
CA GLY A 29 -3.00 -25.42 7.51
C GLY A 29 -3.03 -26.02 6.11
N ALA A 30 -2.96 -25.18 5.07
CA ALA A 30 -2.88 -25.64 3.68
C ALA A 30 -1.60 -26.43 3.39
N ALA A 31 -0.45 -26.03 3.96
CA ALA A 31 0.83 -26.73 3.82
C ALA A 31 0.82 -28.10 4.51
N VAL A 32 0.26 -28.18 5.72
CA VAL A 32 0.10 -29.44 6.47
C VAL A 32 -0.88 -30.36 5.76
N ALA A 33 -2.02 -29.83 5.29
CA ALA A 33 -2.98 -30.60 4.50
C ALA A 33 -2.33 -31.11 3.20
N ALA A 34 -1.58 -30.26 2.51
CA ALA A 34 -0.86 -30.58 1.30
C ALA A 34 0.14 -31.73 1.51
N TRP A 35 0.98 -31.63 2.54
CA TRP A 35 1.90 -32.71 2.91
C TRP A 35 1.20 -33.99 3.35
N SER A 36 0.09 -33.89 4.08
CA SER A 36 -0.68 -35.06 4.47
C SER A 36 -1.28 -35.80 3.25
N SER A 37 -1.65 -35.06 2.19
CA SER A 37 -2.21 -35.64 0.96
C SER A 37 -1.16 -36.28 0.04
N HIS A 38 0.10 -35.88 0.15
CA HIS A 38 1.19 -36.42 -0.68
C HIS A 38 1.82 -37.69 -0.10
N ASP A 39 1.78 -37.86 1.22
CA ASP A 39 2.47 -38.95 1.94
C ASP A 39 1.49 -39.92 2.64
N ASP A 40 0.21 -39.94 2.23
CA ASP A 40 -0.90 -40.69 2.86
C ASP A 40 -1.01 -40.45 4.39
N GLY A 41 -0.59 -39.28 4.86
CA GLY A 41 -0.55 -38.93 6.28
C GLY A 41 0.49 -39.72 7.10
N GLN A 42 1.39 -40.50 6.47
CA GLN A 42 2.35 -41.33 7.19
C GLN A 42 3.39 -40.51 7.95
N LEU A 43 3.87 -39.39 7.40
CA LEU A 43 4.74 -38.46 8.12
C LEU A 43 4.03 -37.77 9.29
N VAL A 44 2.82 -37.23 9.10
CA VAL A 44 2.05 -36.62 10.20
C VAL A 44 1.77 -37.66 11.29
N GLY A 45 1.40 -38.88 10.91
CA GLY A 45 1.22 -40.00 11.81
C GLY A 45 2.53 -40.48 12.48
N ARG A 46 3.69 -40.40 11.82
CA ARG A 46 5.01 -40.68 12.43
C ARG A 46 5.40 -39.59 13.41
N SER A 47 5.25 -38.32 13.03
CA SER A 47 5.55 -37.17 13.88
C SER A 47 4.66 -37.17 15.12
N MET A 48 3.36 -37.42 14.95
CA MET A 48 2.39 -37.49 16.06
C MET A 48 2.71 -38.66 16.98
N ARG A 49 3.02 -39.87 16.45
CA ARG A 49 3.43 -41.03 17.24
C ARG A 49 4.78 -40.83 17.95
N TRP A 50 5.72 -40.14 17.32
CA TRP A 50 7.01 -39.79 17.92
C TRP A 50 6.85 -38.74 19.04
N LEU A 51 5.94 -37.78 18.85
CA LEU A 51 5.60 -36.77 19.86
C LEU A 51 4.87 -37.38 21.05
N THR A 52 3.88 -38.24 20.83
CA THR A 52 3.11 -38.88 21.93
C THR A 52 3.94 -39.89 22.72
N GLY A 53 5.03 -40.43 22.14
CA GLY A 53 5.97 -41.31 22.83
C GLY A 53 7.07 -40.62 23.65
N ARG A 54 7.13 -39.28 23.68
CA ARG A 54 8.17 -38.49 24.36
C ARG A 54 7.64 -37.79 25.62
N THR A 55 8.53 -37.45 26.54
CA THR A 55 8.25 -36.70 27.77
C THR A 55 7.64 -35.31 27.46
N GLY A 56 6.75 -34.81 28.33
CA GLY A 56 6.03 -33.54 28.13
C GLY A 56 6.92 -32.31 27.84
N PHE A 57 8.16 -32.29 28.33
CA PHE A 57 9.14 -31.23 28.00
C PHE A 57 9.50 -31.17 26.51
N VAL A 58 9.68 -32.33 25.87
CA VAL A 58 10.04 -32.42 24.44
C VAL A 58 8.83 -32.05 23.57
N GLN A 59 7.61 -32.40 24.00
CA GLN A 59 6.38 -31.94 23.35
C GLN A 59 6.27 -30.41 23.41
N GLY A 60 6.50 -29.82 24.58
CA GLY A 60 6.50 -28.36 24.75
C GLY A 60 7.54 -27.66 23.87
N LEU A 61 8.76 -28.19 23.79
CA LEU A 61 9.82 -27.63 22.96
C LEU A 61 9.50 -27.74 21.45
N ALA A 62 8.91 -28.86 21.01
CA ALA A 62 8.50 -29.03 19.62
C ALA A 62 7.36 -28.10 19.23
N THR A 63 6.33 -27.94 20.09
CA THR A 63 5.26 -26.96 19.87
C THR A 63 5.82 -25.54 19.84
N ALA A 64 6.72 -25.20 20.76
CA ALA A 64 7.40 -23.91 20.77
C ALA A 64 8.20 -23.67 19.49
N ALA A 65 8.94 -24.67 18.99
CA ALA A 65 9.70 -24.57 17.75
C ALA A 65 8.81 -24.34 16.52
N VAL A 66 7.64 -25.02 16.44
CA VAL A 66 6.65 -24.77 15.40
C VAL A 66 6.13 -23.34 15.47
N LEU A 67 5.74 -22.88 16.66
CA LEU A 67 5.26 -21.51 16.87
C LEU A 67 6.32 -20.46 16.50
N VAL A 68 7.58 -20.70 16.82
CA VAL A 68 8.70 -19.85 16.40
C VAL A 68 8.85 -19.87 14.88
N GLY A 69 8.73 -21.03 14.23
CA GLY A 69 8.74 -21.14 12.77
C GLY A 69 7.62 -20.32 12.12
N VAL A 70 6.40 -20.38 12.67
CA VAL A 70 5.27 -19.54 12.24
C VAL A 70 5.60 -18.05 12.39
N ALA A 71 6.15 -17.67 13.53
CA ALA A 71 6.51 -16.28 13.81
C ALA A 71 7.59 -15.77 12.85
N VAL A 72 8.64 -16.57 12.59
CA VAL A 72 9.71 -16.23 11.64
C VAL A 72 9.17 -16.12 10.22
N ALA A 73 8.29 -17.02 9.79
CA ALA A 73 7.62 -16.92 8.48
C ALA A 73 6.78 -15.64 8.39
N GLY A 74 6.02 -15.31 9.44
CA GLY A 74 5.27 -14.06 9.53
C GLY A 74 6.17 -12.81 9.44
N LEU A 75 7.34 -12.84 10.08
CA LEU A 75 8.33 -11.76 10.01
C LEU A 75 8.96 -11.63 8.62
N LEU A 76 9.27 -12.74 7.95
CA LEU A 76 9.76 -12.73 6.57
C LEU A 76 8.72 -12.16 5.61
N VAL A 77 7.44 -12.49 5.81
CA VAL A 77 6.32 -11.92 5.04
C VAL A 77 6.18 -10.42 5.29
N LEU A 78 6.29 -9.97 6.54
CA LEU A 78 6.30 -8.55 6.89
C LEU A 78 7.48 -7.81 6.22
N ALA A 79 8.65 -8.43 6.18
CA ALA A 79 9.83 -7.89 5.49
C ALA A 79 9.68 -7.89 3.96
N ALA A 80 8.95 -8.86 3.40
CA ALA A 80 8.67 -8.96 1.97
C ALA A 80 7.56 -8.01 1.49
N GLY A 81 6.69 -7.51 2.39
CA GLY A 81 5.57 -6.63 2.06
C GLY A 81 5.93 -5.43 1.18
N PRO A 82 6.97 -4.63 1.50
CA PRO A 82 7.41 -3.52 0.66
C PRO A 82 7.87 -3.96 -0.74
N ALA A 83 8.54 -5.11 -0.85
CA ALA A 83 8.97 -5.65 -2.13
C ALA A 83 7.77 -6.12 -2.97
N THR A 84 6.77 -6.74 -2.34
CA THR A 84 5.52 -7.11 -3.00
C THR A 84 4.74 -5.88 -3.47
N SER A 85 4.66 -4.82 -2.66
CA SER A 85 4.03 -3.55 -3.09
C SER A 85 4.72 -2.97 -4.32
N ARG A 86 6.06 -2.89 -4.32
CA ARG A 86 6.84 -2.41 -5.47
C ARG A 86 6.59 -3.25 -6.73
N LEU A 87 6.55 -4.57 -6.58
CA LEU A 87 6.28 -5.49 -7.68
C LEU A 87 4.85 -5.32 -8.23
N LEU A 88 3.86 -5.12 -7.36
CA LEU A 88 2.47 -4.85 -7.75
C LEU A 88 2.27 -3.44 -8.33
N GLU A 89 3.06 -2.45 -7.90
CA GLU A 89 3.12 -1.10 -8.48
C GLU A 89 3.82 -1.08 -9.85
N GLY A 90 4.52 -2.15 -10.22
CA GLY A 90 5.19 -2.27 -11.51
C GLY A 90 6.65 -1.82 -11.53
N ASP A 91 7.30 -1.68 -10.37
CA ASP A 91 8.75 -1.54 -10.25
C ASP A 91 9.40 -2.92 -10.45
N TRP A 92 9.32 -3.42 -11.69
CA TRP A 92 9.84 -4.72 -12.06
C TRP A 92 11.37 -4.66 -12.29
N PRO A 93 12.10 -5.73 -11.96
CA PRO A 93 13.53 -5.82 -12.24
C PRO A 93 13.84 -5.71 -13.73
N GLY A 94 15.05 -5.24 -14.06
CA GLY A 94 15.50 -4.85 -15.41
C GLY A 94 15.28 -5.88 -16.54
N TRP A 95 15.19 -7.16 -16.19
CA TRP A 95 14.96 -8.24 -17.16
C TRP A 95 13.49 -8.31 -17.64
N LEU A 96 12.56 -7.65 -16.95
CA LEU A 96 11.15 -7.54 -17.34
C LEU A 96 10.82 -6.23 -18.10
N ASP A 97 11.83 -5.41 -18.39
CA ASP A 97 11.72 -4.15 -19.12
C ASP A 97 10.93 -4.23 -20.43
N PRO A 98 11.17 -5.21 -21.33
CA PRO A 98 10.39 -5.29 -22.57
C PRO A 98 8.91 -5.61 -22.32
N LEU A 99 8.57 -6.31 -21.24
CA LEU A 99 7.19 -6.53 -20.85
C LEU A 99 6.57 -5.29 -20.20
N ARG A 100 7.35 -4.56 -19.39
CA ARG A 100 6.94 -3.27 -18.83
C ARG A 100 6.59 -2.28 -19.94
N GLU A 101 7.46 -2.11 -20.92
CA GLU A 101 7.25 -1.19 -22.04
C GLU A 101 6.00 -1.54 -22.84
N ARG A 102 5.85 -2.82 -23.22
CA ARG A 102 4.64 -3.30 -23.91
C ARG A 102 3.35 -3.04 -23.14
N LEU A 103 3.37 -3.22 -21.83
CA LEU A 103 2.19 -2.96 -20.98
C LEU A 103 1.92 -1.47 -20.84
N VAL A 104 2.96 -0.65 -20.69
CA VAL A 104 2.83 0.82 -20.66
C VAL A 104 2.28 1.34 -21.98
N ASP A 105 2.73 0.83 -23.12
CA ASP A 105 2.23 1.24 -24.43
C ASP A 105 0.77 0.83 -24.63
N ARG A 106 0.36 -0.36 -24.14
CA ARG A 106 -1.07 -0.73 -24.09
C ARG A 106 -1.89 0.22 -23.25
N VAL A 107 -1.36 0.67 -22.10
CA VAL A 107 -2.02 1.66 -21.24
C VAL A 107 -2.10 3.02 -21.94
N LYS A 108 -1.05 3.45 -22.65
CA LYS A 108 -1.06 4.70 -23.44
C LYS A 108 -2.14 4.66 -24.51
N VAL A 109 -2.17 3.61 -25.33
CA VAL A 109 -3.18 3.45 -26.38
C VAL A 109 -4.60 3.38 -25.80
N ALA A 110 -4.78 2.70 -24.67
CA ALA A 110 -6.07 2.68 -23.97
C ALA A 110 -6.44 4.08 -23.45
N ALA A 111 -5.51 4.80 -22.84
CA ALA A 111 -5.73 6.14 -22.31
C ALA A 111 -6.05 7.16 -23.42
N GLU A 112 -5.42 7.08 -24.59
CA GLU A 112 -5.75 7.92 -25.75
C GLU A 112 -7.18 7.67 -26.25
N ARG A 113 -7.59 6.40 -26.32
CA ARG A 113 -8.96 6.02 -26.69
C ARG A 113 -9.97 6.50 -25.65
N ASP A 114 -9.64 6.36 -24.38
CA ASP A 114 -10.49 6.81 -23.28
C ASP A 114 -10.55 8.33 -23.20
N ALA A 115 -9.47 9.06 -23.51
CA ALA A 115 -9.47 10.52 -23.59
C ALA A 115 -10.39 11.03 -24.70
N ALA A 116 -10.37 10.38 -25.88
CA ALA A 116 -11.27 10.68 -26.98
C ALA A 116 -12.75 10.40 -26.64
N ARG A 117 -13.02 9.40 -25.79
CA ARG A 117 -14.37 9.13 -25.26
C ARG A 117 -14.77 10.12 -24.17
N ALA A 118 -13.87 10.42 -23.24
CA ALA A 118 -14.11 11.34 -22.15
C ALA A 118 -14.43 12.76 -22.65
N GLN A 119 -13.79 13.22 -23.72
CA GLN A 119 -14.14 14.51 -24.32
C GLN A 119 -15.59 14.55 -24.85
N ARG A 120 -16.14 13.41 -25.27
CA ARG A 120 -17.55 13.26 -25.64
C ARG A 120 -18.47 13.15 -24.42
N ASP A 121 -18.01 12.47 -23.37
CA ASP A 121 -18.78 12.30 -22.12
C ASP A 121 -18.87 13.57 -21.29
N VAL A 122 -17.83 14.40 -21.28
CA VAL A 122 -17.83 15.75 -20.66
C VAL A 122 -18.82 16.66 -21.38
N ALA A 123 -18.88 16.60 -22.71
CA ALA A 123 -19.91 17.30 -23.49
C ALA A 123 -21.33 16.80 -23.18
N ALA A 124 -21.47 15.56 -22.69
CA ALA A 124 -22.72 14.95 -22.27
C ALA A 124 -23.00 15.05 -20.75
N GLY A 125 -22.20 15.80 -19.99
CA GLY A 125 -22.40 16.03 -18.56
C GLY A 125 -22.18 14.81 -17.65
N ARG A 126 -21.50 13.75 -18.11
CA ARG A 126 -21.24 12.56 -17.28
C ARG A 126 -19.95 12.73 -16.46
N PRO A 127 -19.93 12.33 -15.18
CA PRO A 127 -18.74 12.45 -14.35
C PRO A 127 -17.62 11.51 -14.82
N ASP A 128 -16.46 12.10 -15.12
CA ASP A 128 -15.27 11.42 -15.61
C ASP A 128 -14.50 10.72 -14.46
N ARG A 129 -14.98 9.54 -14.07
CA ARG A 129 -14.35 8.69 -13.02
C ARG A 129 -13.05 8.04 -13.49
N THR A 130 -12.95 7.71 -14.78
CA THR A 130 -11.82 6.95 -15.34
C THR A 130 -10.53 7.77 -15.39
N ARG A 131 -10.63 9.07 -15.67
CA ARG A 131 -9.47 9.97 -15.74
C ARG A 131 -8.83 10.24 -14.37
N ARG A 132 -9.50 9.89 -13.26
CA ARG A 132 -8.94 10.01 -11.91
C ARG A 132 -7.88 8.95 -11.58
N GLN A 133 -7.86 7.84 -12.32
CA GLN A 133 -7.04 6.67 -12.00
C GLN A 133 -5.68 6.66 -12.73
N LEU A 134 -5.45 7.59 -13.65
CA LEU A 134 -4.21 7.72 -14.42
C LEU A 134 -3.43 8.99 -14.02
N PRO A 135 -2.09 8.95 -14.09
CA PRO A 135 -1.25 10.14 -14.00
C PRO A 135 -1.58 11.15 -15.12
N SER A 136 -1.34 12.43 -14.88
CA SER A 136 -1.58 13.50 -15.87
C SER A 136 -0.61 13.41 -17.07
N THR A 137 0.61 12.92 -16.84
CA THR A 137 1.66 12.83 -17.85
C THR A 137 1.88 11.37 -18.31
N PRO A 138 1.86 11.08 -19.63
CA PRO A 138 2.07 9.73 -20.17
C PRO A 138 3.42 9.09 -19.80
N GLU A 139 4.45 9.90 -19.60
CA GLU A 139 5.79 9.47 -19.17
C GLU A 139 5.80 8.85 -17.77
N ARG A 140 4.79 9.15 -16.95
CA ARG A 140 4.66 8.65 -15.58
C ARG A 140 3.80 7.39 -15.51
N TYR A 141 3.34 6.84 -16.64
CA TYR A 141 2.54 5.63 -16.67
C TYR A 141 3.33 4.41 -16.18
N ARG A 142 2.64 3.54 -15.47
CA ARG A 142 3.12 2.29 -14.91
C ARG A 142 2.43 1.10 -15.59
N PRO A 143 3.07 -0.09 -15.60
CA PRO A 143 2.51 -1.26 -16.29
C PRO A 143 1.27 -1.83 -15.59
N THR A 144 1.06 -1.52 -14.31
CA THR A 144 -0.07 -2.02 -13.52
C THR A 144 -1.08 -0.91 -13.20
N ARG A 145 -2.35 -1.30 -13.05
CA ARG A 145 -3.43 -0.37 -12.62
C ARG A 145 -3.16 0.20 -11.23
N LEU A 146 -2.67 -0.64 -10.31
CA LEU A 146 -2.29 -0.21 -8.96
C LEU A 146 -1.18 0.85 -9.00
N GLY A 147 -0.14 0.61 -9.81
CA GLY A 147 0.96 1.56 -10.00
C GLY A 147 0.49 2.88 -10.58
N ASN A 148 -0.38 2.85 -11.60
CA ASN A 148 -0.96 4.05 -12.19
C ASN A 148 -1.79 4.84 -11.17
N LEU A 149 -2.62 4.17 -10.39
CA LEU A 149 -3.44 4.78 -9.36
C LEU A 149 -2.58 5.40 -8.24
N ALA A 150 -1.61 4.66 -7.71
CA ALA A 150 -0.69 5.16 -6.68
C ALA A 150 0.20 6.31 -7.20
N ARG A 151 0.58 6.26 -8.48
CA ARG A 151 1.33 7.34 -9.13
C ARG A 151 0.46 8.56 -9.36
N ALA A 152 -0.80 8.37 -9.76
CA ALA A 152 -1.78 9.44 -9.92
C ALA A 152 -2.05 10.16 -8.59
N ALA A 153 -2.28 9.39 -7.51
CA ALA A 153 -2.51 9.94 -6.17
C ALA A 153 -1.33 10.80 -5.67
N ARG A 154 -0.09 10.41 -5.99
CA ARG A 154 1.11 11.20 -5.65
C ARG A 154 1.29 12.43 -6.54
N THR A 155 0.97 12.29 -7.82
CA THR A 155 1.23 13.33 -8.83
C THR A 155 0.18 14.43 -8.82
N ARG A 156 -1.09 14.11 -8.52
CA ARG A 156 -2.19 15.09 -8.55
C ARG A 156 -1.98 16.28 -7.62
N PRO A 157 -1.59 16.11 -6.33
CA PRO A 157 -1.33 17.25 -5.45
C PRO A 157 -0.15 18.11 -5.91
N ILE A 158 0.86 17.49 -6.54
CA ILE A 158 2.00 18.20 -7.14
C ILE A 158 1.51 19.04 -8.31
N ASP A 159 0.76 18.44 -9.24
CA ASP A 159 0.28 19.14 -10.43
C ASP A 159 -0.73 20.26 -10.10
N LYS A 160 -1.57 20.05 -9.07
CA LYS A 160 -2.59 21.00 -8.62
C LYS A 160 -2.03 22.14 -7.76
N TYR A 161 -1.20 21.80 -6.78
CA TYR A 161 -0.81 22.71 -5.68
C TYR A 161 0.69 22.87 -5.51
N GLY A 162 1.52 22.19 -6.32
CA GLY A 162 2.98 22.18 -6.11
C GLY A 162 3.41 21.43 -4.85
N LEU A 163 2.47 20.80 -4.14
CA LEU A 163 2.73 20.12 -2.87
C LEU A 163 3.07 18.65 -3.13
N ASP A 164 4.30 18.25 -2.80
CA ASP A 164 4.69 16.84 -2.80
C ASP A 164 4.11 16.15 -1.56
N PRO A 165 3.15 15.21 -1.73
CA PRO A 165 2.51 14.53 -0.61
C PRO A 165 3.51 13.86 0.32
N VAL A 166 4.63 13.35 -0.20
CA VAL A 166 5.65 12.67 0.61
C VAL A 166 6.35 13.64 1.56
N ALA A 167 6.61 14.87 1.10
CA ALA A 167 7.30 15.88 1.90
C ALA A 167 6.38 16.48 2.98
N ILE A 168 5.12 16.77 2.61
CA ILE A 168 4.18 17.44 3.51
C ILE A 168 3.50 16.48 4.49
N TRP A 169 3.53 15.16 4.23
CA TRP A 169 2.76 14.18 4.99
C TRP A 169 2.93 14.25 6.52
N PRO A 170 4.15 14.33 7.09
CA PRO A 170 4.31 14.36 8.54
C PRO A 170 3.63 15.59 9.18
N HIS A 171 3.72 16.73 8.51
CA HIS A 171 3.13 17.99 8.96
C HIS A 171 1.62 17.98 8.78
N LEU A 172 1.14 17.54 7.61
CA LEU A 172 -0.28 17.40 7.33
C LEU A 172 -0.96 16.46 8.34
N PHE A 173 -0.30 15.36 8.70
CA PHE A 173 -0.82 14.41 9.68
C PHE A 173 -1.06 15.05 11.05
N LEU A 174 -0.20 15.97 11.48
CA LEU A 174 -0.36 16.67 12.76
C LEU A 174 -1.43 17.76 12.73
N VAL A 175 -1.76 18.30 11.56
CA VAL A 175 -2.78 19.32 11.38
C VAL A 175 -4.18 18.71 11.24
N MET A 176 -4.28 17.49 10.70
CA MET A 176 -5.57 16.82 10.47
C MET A 176 -6.31 16.46 11.78
N PRO A 177 -7.66 16.51 11.80
CA PRO A 177 -8.48 15.98 12.89
C PRO A 177 -8.24 14.49 13.14
N GLU A 178 -8.39 14.05 14.40
CA GLU A 178 -8.20 12.64 14.77
C GLU A 178 -9.13 11.68 14.01
N THR A 179 -10.34 12.12 13.65
CA THR A 179 -11.30 11.33 12.87
C THR A 179 -10.74 11.02 11.48
N THR A 180 -10.25 12.04 10.77
CA THR A 180 -9.61 11.90 9.45
C THR A 180 -8.36 11.02 9.54
N GLN A 181 -7.52 11.21 10.57
CA GLN A 181 -6.33 10.37 10.78
C GLN A 181 -6.69 8.89 10.95
N LYS A 182 -7.77 8.58 11.69
CA LYS A 182 -8.26 7.20 11.90
C LYS A 182 -8.76 6.56 10.61
N GLU A 183 -9.60 7.26 9.85
CA GLU A 183 -10.11 6.78 8.56
C GLU A 183 -8.98 6.50 7.56
N LEU A 184 -8.03 7.43 7.46
CA LEU A 184 -6.90 7.32 6.55
C LEU A 184 -5.97 6.16 6.95
N THR A 185 -5.72 5.99 8.24
CA THR A 185 -4.96 4.84 8.78
C THR A 185 -5.67 3.53 8.51
N ALA A 186 -7.01 3.48 8.65
CA ALA A 186 -7.80 2.29 8.34
C ALA A 186 -7.72 1.92 6.86
N ALA A 187 -7.78 2.91 5.96
CA ALA A 187 -7.61 2.72 4.53
C ALA A 187 -6.20 2.22 4.17
N THR A 188 -5.14 2.80 4.74
CA THR A 188 -3.76 2.30 4.56
C THR A 188 -3.63 0.86 5.02
N ASN A 189 -4.16 0.52 6.20
CA ASN A 189 -4.14 -0.85 6.72
C ASN A 189 -4.93 -1.83 5.84
N ALA A 190 -6.02 -1.38 5.20
CA ALA A 190 -6.79 -2.20 4.27
C ALA A 190 -5.97 -2.56 3.02
N VAL A 191 -5.24 -1.59 2.45
CA VAL A 191 -4.33 -1.83 1.32
C VAL A 191 -3.22 -2.80 1.71
N GLU A 192 -2.56 -2.58 2.85
CA GLU A 192 -1.49 -3.47 3.34
C GLU A 192 -1.98 -4.91 3.51
N ARG A 193 -3.16 -5.11 4.12
CA ARG A 193 -3.76 -6.44 4.27
C ARG A 193 -4.09 -7.08 2.93
N ALA A 194 -4.60 -6.31 1.97
CA ALA A 194 -4.91 -6.82 0.64
C ALA A 194 -3.63 -7.27 -0.10
N VAL A 195 -2.55 -6.49 -0.02
CA VAL A 195 -1.24 -6.85 -0.58
C VAL A 195 -0.67 -8.09 0.11
N MET A 196 -0.78 -8.21 1.43
CA MET A 196 -0.37 -9.40 2.16
C MET A 196 -1.16 -10.64 1.72
N ALA A 197 -2.46 -10.54 1.49
CA ALA A 197 -3.27 -11.66 1.00
C ALA A 197 -2.81 -12.15 -0.39
N VAL A 198 -2.40 -11.23 -1.26
CA VAL A 198 -1.78 -11.56 -2.56
C VAL A 198 -0.45 -12.26 -2.35
N LEU A 199 0.41 -11.77 -1.44
CA LEU A 199 1.68 -12.41 -1.12
C LEU A 199 1.49 -13.86 -0.64
N TRP A 200 0.54 -14.10 0.26
CA TRP A 200 0.20 -15.46 0.70
C TRP A 200 -0.28 -16.35 -0.45
N SER A 201 -1.08 -15.80 -1.38
CA SER A 201 -1.51 -16.53 -2.57
C SER A 201 -0.33 -16.90 -3.47
N LEU A 202 0.66 -16.01 -3.62
CA LEU A 202 1.89 -16.31 -4.36
C LEU A 202 2.76 -17.35 -3.64
N LEU A 203 2.81 -17.32 -2.30
CA LEU A 203 3.54 -18.32 -1.52
C LEU A 203 2.96 -19.73 -1.69
N LEU A 204 1.65 -19.88 -1.93
CA LEU A 204 1.04 -21.18 -2.23
C LEU A 204 1.62 -21.82 -3.50
N ILE A 205 2.09 -21.00 -4.45
CA ILE A 205 2.71 -21.50 -5.68
C ILE A 205 4.03 -22.22 -5.37
N LEU A 206 4.75 -21.82 -4.32
CA LEU A 206 5.98 -22.52 -3.91
C LEU A 206 5.69 -23.95 -3.43
N LEU A 207 4.45 -24.25 -3.04
CA LEU A 207 4.04 -25.59 -2.62
C LEU A 207 3.64 -26.50 -3.78
N THR A 208 3.63 -26.00 -5.02
CA THR A 208 3.27 -26.77 -6.22
C THR A 208 4.04 -28.09 -6.37
N PRO A 209 5.36 -28.18 -6.08
CA PRO A 209 6.10 -29.43 -6.20
C PRO A 209 5.57 -30.55 -5.30
N TRP A 210 5.01 -30.21 -4.14
CA TRP A 210 4.40 -31.16 -3.23
C TRP A 210 2.92 -31.41 -3.57
N VAL A 211 2.20 -30.35 -3.98
CA VAL A 211 0.78 -30.42 -4.31
C VAL A 211 0.47 -29.60 -5.55
N TRP A 212 0.31 -30.32 -6.67
CA TRP A 212 0.20 -29.74 -8.00
C TRP A 212 -0.99 -28.76 -8.17
N TRP A 213 -2.10 -28.96 -7.45
CA TRP A 213 -3.28 -28.08 -7.55
C TRP A 213 -3.13 -26.76 -6.78
N LEU A 214 -2.17 -26.64 -5.84
CA LEU A 214 -1.92 -25.39 -5.13
C LEU A 214 -1.31 -24.29 -6.00
N GLY A 215 -0.56 -24.67 -7.04
CA GLY A 215 -0.02 -23.73 -8.03
C GLY A 215 -1.10 -22.92 -8.74
N PRO A 216 -2.04 -23.55 -9.46
CA PRO A 216 -3.12 -22.83 -10.13
C PRO A 216 -4.05 -22.11 -9.14
N VAL A 217 -4.31 -22.68 -7.96
CA VAL A 217 -5.12 -22.00 -6.92
C VAL A 217 -4.44 -20.74 -6.39
N GLY A 218 -3.14 -20.81 -6.09
CA GLY A 218 -2.36 -19.66 -5.65
C GLY A 218 -2.29 -18.55 -6.70
N LEU A 219 -2.07 -18.92 -7.97
CA LEU A 219 -2.06 -17.97 -9.08
C LEU A 219 -3.44 -17.33 -9.30
N ALA A 220 -4.51 -18.12 -9.32
CA ALA A 220 -5.88 -17.62 -9.48
C ALA A 220 -6.27 -16.71 -8.32
N GLY A 221 -5.92 -17.07 -7.08
CA GLY A 221 -6.12 -16.27 -5.89
C GLY A 221 -5.39 -14.92 -5.97
N ALA A 222 -4.11 -14.93 -6.34
CA ALA A 222 -3.32 -13.71 -6.49
C ALA A 222 -3.93 -12.75 -7.54
N VAL A 223 -4.33 -13.28 -8.70
CA VAL A 223 -4.97 -12.48 -9.77
C VAL A 223 -6.32 -11.93 -9.32
N LEU A 224 -7.16 -12.76 -8.71
CA LEU A 224 -8.49 -12.37 -8.26
C LEU A 224 -8.42 -11.29 -7.18
N LEU A 225 -7.64 -11.52 -6.12
CA LEU A 225 -7.45 -10.58 -5.02
C LEU A 225 -6.87 -9.25 -5.48
N THR A 226 -5.89 -9.29 -6.39
CA THR A 226 -5.33 -8.05 -6.96
C THR A 226 -6.42 -7.26 -7.68
N ARG A 227 -7.27 -7.93 -8.47
CA ARG A 227 -8.30 -7.26 -9.27
C ARG A 227 -9.48 -6.75 -8.45
N THR A 228 -9.90 -7.46 -7.41
CA THR A 228 -11.12 -7.15 -6.66
C THR A 228 -10.84 -6.38 -5.38
N VAL A 229 -9.86 -6.82 -4.58
CA VAL A 229 -9.62 -6.28 -3.24
C VAL A 229 -8.55 -5.19 -3.27
N VAL A 230 -7.39 -5.45 -3.88
CA VAL A 230 -6.26 -4.52 -3.86
C VAL A 230 -6.61 -3.23 -4.60
N LEU A 231 -7.19 -3.33 -5.80
CA LEU A 231 -7.59 -2.14 -6.56
C LEU A 231 -8.68 -1.32 -5.85
N GLY A 232 -9.67 -1.98 -5.27
CA GLY A 232 -10.75 -1.28 -4.55
C GLY A 232 -10.23 -0.54 -3.31
N THR A 233 -9.45 -1.22 -2.47
CA THR A 233 -8.86 -0.63 -1.26
C THR A 233 -7.88 0.49 -1.60
N ALA A 234 -7.06 0.33 -2.64
CA ALA A 234 -6.14 1.37 -3.10
C ALA A 234 -6.87 2.59 -3.65
N GLN A 235 -8.01 2.40 -4.32
CA GLN A 235 -8.81 3.51 -4.83
C GLN A 235 -9.41 4.34 -3.68
N THR A 236 -10.03 3.68 -2.70
CA THR A 236 -10.55 4.37 -1.52
C THR A 236 -9.44 5.11 -0.78
N HIS A 237 -8.26 4.49 -0.61
CA HIS A 237 -7.12 5.16 0.01
C HIS A 237 -6.66 6.40 -0.78
N ALA A 238 -6.54 6.29 -2.11
CA ALA A 238 -6.14 7.39 -2.97
C ALA A 238 -7.14 8.56 -2.92
N GLU A 239 -8.44 8.27 -2.95
CA GLU A 239 -9.50 9.28 -2.86
C GLU A 239 -9.51 9.99 -1.51
N LEU A 240 -9.35 9.24 -0.40
CA LEU A 240 -9.24 9.82 0.94
C LEU A 240 -7.97 10.66 1.11
N LEU A 241 -6.85 10.22 0.56
CA LEU A 241 -5.59 10.97 0.57
C LEU A 241 -5.75 12.30 -0.17
N GLU A 242 -6.31 12.28 -1.39
CA GLU A 242 -6.55 13.48 -2.19
C GLU A 242 -7.52 14.43 -1.45
N ALA A 243 -8.65 13.93 -0.95
CA ALA A 243 -9.61 14.73 -0.20
C ALA A 243 -9.01 15.35 1.08
N SER A 244 -8.14 14.61 1.77
CA SER A 244 -7.48 15.11 2.99
C SER A 244 -6.53 16.26 2.67
N ILE A 245 -5.76 16.16 1.58
CA ILE A 245 -4.90 17.25 1.11
C ILE A 245 -5.75 18.44 0.66
N ASP A 246 -6.78 18.20 -0.16
CA ASP A 246 -7.66 19.24 -0.65
C ASP A 246 -8.31 20.03 0.51
N LEU A 247 -8.73 19.37 1.59
CA LEU A 247 -9.36 20.03 2.73
C LEU A 247 -8.37 20.73 3.68
N HIS A 248 -7.22 20.09 3.98
CA HIS A 248 -6.33 20.56 5.05
C HIS A 248 -5.09 21.33 4.57
N ARG A 249 -4.88 21.48 3.25
CA ARG A 249 -3.72 22.21 2.71
C ARG A 249 -3.62 23.66 3.20
N LEU A 250 -4.74 24.40 3.26
CA LEU A 250 -4.70 25.80 3.71
C LEU A 250 -4.41 25.94 5.20
N GLU A 251 -4.83 24.95 5.99
CA GLU A 251 -4.52 24.88 7.40
C GLU A 251 -3.02 24.62 7.62
N LEU A 252 -2.41 23.79 6.77
CA LEU A 252 -0.96 23.58 6.76
C LEU A 252 -0.20 24.89 6.52
N TYR A 253 -0.58 25.68 5.51
CA TYR A 253 0.05 27.01 5.27
C TYR A 253 -0.03 27.91 6.51
N ARG A 254 -1.22 28.00 7.14
CA ARG A 254 -1.41 28.81 8.35
C ARG A 254 -0.54 28.35 9.51
N LYS A 255 -0.50 27.04 9.78
CA LYS A 255 0.26 26.48 10.92
C LYS A 255 1.77 26.59 10.73
N LEU A 256 2.24 26.61 9.49
CA LEU A 256 3.64 26.83 9.15
C LEU A 256 4.00 28.31 9.03
N CYS A 257 3.05 29.23 9.27
CA CYS A 257 3.22 30.67 9.09
C CYS A 257 3.63 31.05 7.66
N TRP A 258 3.13 30.33 6.65
CA TRP A 258 3.32 30.66 5.24
C TRP A 258 2.14 31.49 4.71
N PRO A 259 2.35 32.33 3.68
CA PRO A 259 1.31 33.10 3.04
C PRO A 259 0.26 32.18 2.43
N LEU A 260 -1.00 32.59 2.55
CA LEU A 260 -2.11 31.91 1.89
C LEU A 260 -2.05 32.22 0.39
N PRO A 261 -2.23 31.21 -0.47
CA PRO A 261 -2.21 31.42 -1.91
C PRO A 261 -3.41 32.25 -2.37
N ALA A 262 -3.16 33.27 -3.19
CA ALA A 262 -4.21 34.17 -3.71
C ALA A 262 -4.96 33.59 -4.91
N ASN A 263 -4.33 32.72 -5.71
CA ASN A 263 -4.92 32.08 -6.87
C ASN A 263 -4.24 30.72 -7.15
N PRO A 264 -4.82 29.84 -7.99
CA PRO A 264 -4.26 28.50 -8.23
C PRO A 264 -2.86 28.47 -8.83
N ALA A 265 -2.49 29.45 -9.66
CA ALA A 265 -1.14 29.50 -10.24
C ALA A 265 -0.09 29.85 -9.17
N ALA A 266 -0.40 30.83 -8.32
CA ALA A 266 0.40 31.21 -7.17
C ALA A 266 0.43 30.09 -6.11
N GLU A 267 -0.65 29.33 -5.95
CA GLU A 267 -0.70 28.17 -5.05
C GLU A 267 0.36 27.14 -5.42
N ARG A 268 0.49 26.84 -6.71
CA ARG A 268 1.50 25.90 -7.20
C ARG A 268 2.92 26.37 -6.90
N GLU A 269 3.24 27.61 -7.22
CA GLU A 269 4.58 28.16 -6.99
C GLU A 269 4.93 28.20 -5.49
N LEU A 270 4.00 28.67 -4.66
CA LEU A 270 4.17 28.69 -3.20
C LEU A 270 4.30 27.28 -2.60
N GLY A 271 3.56 26.31 -3.13
CA GLY A 271 3.68 24.90 -2.71
C GLY A 271 5.06 24.31 -3.02
N GLU A 272 5.61 24.58 -4.20
CA GLU A 272 6.95 24.12 -4.58
C GLU A 272 8.04 24.74 -3.66
N GLN A 273 7.88 26.02 -3.31
CA GLN A 273 8.76 26.71 -2.34
C GLN A 273 8.62 26.11 -0.94
N LEU A 274 7.39 25.87 -0.47
CA LEU A 274 7.12 25.27 0.83
C LEU A 274 7.76 23.88 0.94
N VAL A 275 7.59 23.04 -0.08
CA VAL A 275 8.18 21.69 -0.13
C VAL A 275 9.71 21.78 -0.08
N SER A 276 10.30 22.71 -0.82
CA SER A 276 11.75 22.91 -0.84
C SER A 276 12.26 23.32 0.54
N TYR A 277 11.56 24.24 1.21
CA TYR A 277 11.87 24.65 2.58
C TYR A 277 11.75 23.48 3.58
N LEU A 278 10.68 22.69 3.51
CA LEU A 278 10.50 21.54 4.42
C LEU A 278 11.56 20.44 4.22
N ARG A 279 12.15 20.33 3.03
CA ARG A 279 13.18 19.33 2.72
C ARG A 279 14.59 19.79 3.07
N TYR A 280 14.91 21.04 2.77
CA TYR A 280 16.29 21.52 2.75
C TYR A 280 16.53 22.73 3.65
N GLY A 281 15.48 23.32 4.21
CA GLY A 281 15.56 24.64 4.85
C GLY A 281 15.72 25.77 3.81
N SER A 282 15.97 26.98 4.29
CA SER A 282 16.29 28.14 3.46
C SER A 282 17.11 29.13 4.27
N ASP A 283 18.17 29.68 3.67
CA ASP A 283 18.99 30.77 4.22
C ASP A 283 18.61 32.13 3.59
N SER A 284 17.44 32.20 2.93
CA SER A 284 17.01 33.41 2.24
C SER A 284 16.82 34.57 3.24
N PRO A 285 17.38 35.76 2.96
CA PRO A 285 17.35 36.88 3.89
C PRO A 285 15.97 37.55 4.00
N GLU A 286 15.06 37.29 3.05
CA GLU A 286 13.69 37.77 3.08
C GLU A 286 12.76 36.66 3.57
N PRO A 287 11.98 36.88 4.65
CA PRO A 287 11.12 35.82 5.17
C PRO A 287 9.96 35.57 4.22
N ALA A 288 9.83 34.35 3.74
CA ALA A 288 8.59 33.84 3.17
C ALA A 288 7.48 33.71 4.23
N PHE A 289 7.81 33.88 5.52
CA PHE A 289 6.86 33.73 6.60
C PHE A 289 6.00 34.97 6.78
N THR A 290 4.70 34.75 6.93
CA THR A 290 3.81 35.78 7.43
C THR A 290 4.08 35.94 8.92
N THR A 291 4.44 37.15 9.34
CA THR A 291 4.39 37.54 10.75
C THR A 291 2.93 37.38 11.16
N GLY A 292 2.65 36.33 11.94
CA GLY A 292 1.28 35.97 12.30
C GLY A 292 0.56 37.19 12.83
N ASP A 293 -0.40 37.70 12.06
CA ASP A 293 -1.33 38.67 12.58
C ASP A 293 -2.08 37.97 13.72
N LYS A 294 -2.06 38.62 14.89
CA LYS A 294 -2.55 38.10 16.17
C LYS A 294 -3.99 37.55 16.04
N PRO A 295 -4.37 36.60 16.93
CA PRO A 295 -5.76 36.13 17.00
C PRO A 295 -6.77 37.27 17.14
#